data_AF-A0A850PA51-F1
#
_entry.id   AF-A0A850PA51-F1
#
_cell.length_a   1.000
_cell.length_b   1.000
_cell.length_c   1.000
_cell.angle_alpha   90.00
_cell.angle_beta   90.00
_cell.angle_gamma   90.00
#
_symmetry.space_group_name_H-M   'P 1'
#
loop_
_entity.id
_entity.type
_entity.pdbx_description
1 polymer ?
#
loop_
_entity_poly.entity_id
_entity_poly.type
_entity_poly.pdbx_seq_one_letter_code
_entity_poly.pdbx_strand_id
1 'polypeptide(L)'
;MHSVDIASVLRHCFIVVVELSAPALLAALVVGLVVSLFQAVTQINETTLSFVPKVLAVGCALLVAAPFMYGTLQTFTLRAFDMLVEAGVR
;
A
#
# COMPACT_ATOMS: atom_id res chain seq x y z
N MET A 1 23.70 26.06 2.68
CA MET A 1 23.09 25.32 3.80
C MET A 1 21.65 25.00 3.47
N HIS A 2 21.39 23.89 2.79
CA HIS A 2 20.18 23.08 3.00
C HIS A 2 20.67 21.64 2.85
N SER A 3 21.36 21.20 3.90
CA SER A 3 21.54 19.80 4.21
C SER A 3 20.22 19.09 3.94
N VAL A 4 20.26 18.02 3.14
CA VAL A 4 19.18 17.05 2.91
C VAL A 4 18.08 17.23 3.96
N ASP A 5 16.96 17.84 3.57
CA ASP A 5 15.89 18.12 4.51
C ASP A 5 15.25 16.77 4.88
N ILE A 6 15.64 16.26 6.04
CA ILE A 6 15.22 14.97 6.57
C ILE A 6 13.68 14.90 6.62
N ALA A 7 13.01 16.02 6.93
CA ALA A 7 11.55 16.06 6.95
C ALA A 7 10.95 15.86 5.56
N SER A 8 11.57 16.42 4.53
CA SER A 8 11.14 16.25 3.13
C SER A 8 11.30 14.80 2.64
N VAL A 9 12.38 14.13 3.06
CA VAL A 9 12.65 12.71 2.75
C VAL A 9 11.64 11.83 3.47
N LEU A 10 11.43 12.03 4.77
CA LEU A 10 10.43 11.30 5.55
C LEU A 10 9.02 11.46 4.94
N ARG A 11 8.64 12.68 4.56
CA ARG A 11 7.34 12.93 3.90
C ARG A 11 7.21 12.13 2.60
N HIS A 12 8.25 12.06 1.78
CA HIS A 12 8.24 11.25 0.57
C HIS A 12 8.11 9.76 0.85
N CYS A 13 8.85 9.24 1.83
CA CYS A 13 8.72 7.85 2.25
C CYS A 13 7.28 7.51 2.67
N PHE A 14 6.64 8.38 3.47
CA PHE A 14 5.26 8.17 3.89
C PHE A 14 4.28 8.16 2.71
N ILE A 15 4.43 9.09 1.76
CA ILE A 15 3.57 9.12 0.57
C ILE A 15 3.70 7.82 -0.23
N VAL A 16 4.94 7.35 -0.44
CA VAL A 16 5.19 6.09 -1.16
C VAL A 16 4.56 4.89 -0.45
N VAL A 17 4.66 4.82 0.88
CA VAL A 17 4.01 3.76 1.68
C VAL A 17 2.48 3.81 1.53
N VAL A 18 1.90 5.01 1.55
CA VAL A 18 0.45 5.18 1.34
C VAL A 18 0.04 4.74 -0.05
N GLU A 19 0.78 5.12 -1.10
CA GLU A 19 0.50 4.69 -2.47
C GLU A 19 0.60 3.17 -2.65
N LEU A 20 1.62 2.55 -2.06
CA LEU A 20 1.83 1.09 -2.11
C LEU A 20 0.74 0.32 -1.36
N SER A 21 0.24 0.86 -0.26
CA SER A 21 -0.79 0.20 0.57
C SER A 21 -2.22 0.51 0.11
N ALA A 22 -2.46 1.61 -0.59
CA ALA A 22 -3.77 2.04 -1.07
C ALA A 22 -4.58 0.93 -1.80
N PRO A 23 -4.05 0.21 -2.82
CA PRO A 23 -4.82 -0.80 -3.53
C PRO A 23 -5.25 -1.97 -2.64
N ALA A 24 -4.37 -2.43 -1.74
CA ALA A 24 -4.68 -3.50 -0.80
C ALA A 24 -5.70 -3.05 0.26
N LEU A 25 -5.56 -1.83 0.78
CA LEU A 25 -6.46 -1.25 1.79
C LEU A 25 -7.87 -1.03 1.22
N LEU A 26 -7.97 -0.47 0.00
CA LEU A 26 -9.26 -0.27 -0.67
C LEU A 26 -9.96 -1.60 -0.94
N ALA A 27 -9.24 -2.62 -1.42
CA ALA A 27 -9.80 -3.94 -1.63
C ALA A 27 -10.27 -4.58 -0.32
N ALA A 28 -9.46 -4.51 0.74
CA ALA A 28 -9.80 -5.01 2.06
C ALA A 28 -11.02 -4.30 2.66
N LEU A 29 -11.14 -2.99 2.45
CA LEU A 29 -12.26 -2.17 2.92
C LEU A 29 -13.56 -2.55 2.21
N VAL A 30 -13.56 -2.53 0.88
CA VAL A 30 -14.75 -2.82 0.07
C VAL A 30 -15.26 -4.24 0.35
N VAL A 31 -14.37 -5.23 0.28
CA VAL A 31 -14.78 -6.62 0.51
C VAL A 31 -15.10 -6.88 1.97
N GLY A 32 -14.36 -6.29 2.91
CA GLY A 32 -14.67 -6.38 4.32
C GLY A 32 -16.06 -5.84 4.65
N LEU A 33 -16.46 -4.73 4.02
CA LEU A 33 -17.77 -4.11 4.21
C LEU A 33 -18.91 -4.93 3.57
N VAL A 34 -18.71 -5.41 2.35
CA VAL A 34 -19.70 -6.28 1.69
C VAL A 34 -19.93 -7.55 2.51
N VAL A 35 -18.85 -8.20 2.93
CA VAL A 35 -18.91 -9.43 3.71
C VAL A 35 -19.54 -9.20 5.08
N SER A 36 -19.19 -8.13 5.80
CA SER A 36 -19.77 -7.84 7.11
C SER A 36 -21.28 -7.56 7.03
N LEU A 37 -21.72 -6.90 5.95
CA LEU A 37 -23.15 -6.70 5.69
C LEU A 37 -23.86 -8.03 5.43
N PHE A 38 -23.27 -8.93 4.63
CA PHE A 38 -23.81 -10.27 4.38
C PHE A 38 -23.91 -11.11 5.66
N GLN A 39 -22.89 -11.04 6.52
CA GLN A 39 -22.89 -11.70 7.82
C GLN A 39 -23.98 -11.15 8.74
N ALA A 40 -24.17 -9.82 8.75
CA ALA A 40 -25.20 -9.18 9.56
C ALA A 40 -26.62 -9.52 9.10
N VAL A 41 -26.88 -9.52 7.78
CA VAL A 41 -28.21 -9.79 7.20
C VAL A 41 -28.62 -11.25 7.35
N THR A 42 -27.67 -12.19 7.23
CA THR A 42 -27.95 -13.63 7.34
C THR A 42 -27.83 -14.18 8.77
N GLN A 43 -27.37 -13.37 9.72
CA GLN A 43 -27.06 -13.76 11.10
C GLN A 43 -26.00 -14.88 11.22
N ILE A 44 -25.19 -15.10 10.18
CA ILE A 44 -24.11 -16.09 10.16
C ILE A 44 -22.81 -15.41 10.59
N ASN A 45 -22.32 -15.73 11.80
CA ASN A 45 -21.06 -15.21 12.34
C ASN A 45 -19.92 -16.24 12.27
N GLU A 46 -19.74 -16.85 11.11
CA GLU A 46 -18.68 -17.83 10.86
C GLU A 46 -17.40 -17.11 10.41
N THR A 47 -16.35 -17.20 11.22
CA THR A 47 -15.07 -16.51 11.02
C THR A 47 -14.40 -16.88 9.69
N THR A 48 -14.60 -18.12 9.22
CA THR A 48 -14.04 -18.61 7.95
C THR A 48 -14.66 -17.92 6.74
N LEU A 49 -15.95 -17.59 6.82
CA LEU A 49 -16.71 -16.99 5.72
C LEU A 49 -16.31 -15.52 5.47
N SER A 50 -15.78 -14.83 6.48
CA SER A 50 -15.21 -13.49 6.29
C SER A 50 -13.75 -13.48 5.87
N PHE A 51 -13.00 -14.53 6.21
CA PHE A 51 -11.58 -14.60 5.94
C PHE A 51 -11.28 -14.87 4.47
N VAL A 52 -11.88 -15.93 3.90
CA VAL A 52 -11.53 -16.40 2.55
C VAL A 52 -11.81 -15.36 1.45
N PRO A 53 -13.01 -14.74 1.36
CA PRO A 53 -13.29 -13.77 0.30
C PRO A 53 -12.38 -12.54 0.40
N LYS A 54 -12.05 -12.11 1.62
CA LYS A 54 -11.18 -10.96 1.87
C LYS A 54 -9.75 -11.22 1.38
N VAL A 55 -9.18 -12.38 1.69
CA VAL A 55 -7.81 -12.73 1.26
C VAL A 55 -7.72 -12.81 -0.26
N LEU A 56 -8.69 -13.46 -0.92
CA LEU A 56 -8.73 -13.54 -2.38
C LEU A 56 -8.84 -12.16 -3.03
N ALA A 57 -9.69 -11.28 -2.49
CA ALA A 57 -9.84 -9.93 -3.01
C ALA A 57 -8.57 -9.09 -2.88
N VAL A 58 -7.90 -9.14 -1.71
CA VAL A 58 -6.63 -8.44 -1.50
C VAL A 58 -5.54 -9.01 -2.41
N GLY A 59 -5.47 -10.34 -2.53
CA GLY A 59 -4.54 -11.01 -3.45
C GLY A 59 -4.72 -10.57 -4.89
N CYS A 60 -5.96 -10.59 -5.40
CA CYS A 60 -6.28 -10.10 -6.74
C CYS A 60 -5.94 -8.63 -6.92
N ALA A 61 -6.27 -7.78 -5.94
CA ALA A 61 -5.95 -6.35 -6.00
C ALA A 61 -4.43 -6.11 -6.06
N LEU A 62 -3.64 -6.86 -5.31
CA LEU A 62 -2.18 -6.81 -5.37
C LEU A 62 -1.64 -7.27 -6.73
N LEU A 63 -2.19 -8.33 -7.32
CA LEU A 63 -1.78 -8.80 -8.64
C LEU A 63 -2.06 -7.76 -9.73
N VAL A 64 -3.23 -7.12 -9.68
CA VAL A 64 -3.60 -6.06 -10.62
C VAL A 64 -2.77 -4.79 -10.41
N ALA A 65 -2.49 -4.43 -9.15
CA ALA A 65 -1.71 -3.26 -8.80
C ALA A 65 -0.18 -3.47 -8.89
N ALA A 66 0.29 -4.72 -9.08
CA ALA A 66 1.71 -5.06 -9.14
C ALA A 66 2.56 -4.18 -10.08
N PRO A 67 2.18 -3.93 -11.37
CA PRO A 67 2.96 -3.08 -12.25
C PRO A 67 3.04 -1.63 -11.77
N PHE A 68 1.96 -1.10 -11.20
CA PHE A 68 1.94 0.23 -10.61
C PHE A 68 2.87 0.31 -9.40
N MET A 69 2.75 -0.64 -8.47
CA MET A 69 3.59 -0.72 -7.27
C MET A 69 5.08 -0.83 -7.60
N TYR A 70 5.41 -1.60 -8.64
CA TYR A 70 6.78 -1.72 -9.14
C TYR A 70 7.32 -0.37 -9.64
N GLY A 71 6.54 0.36 -10.45
CA GLY A 71 6.93 1.69 -10.95
C GLY A 71 7.16 2.71 -9.83
N THR A 72 6.29 2.72 -8.81
CA THR A 72 6.44 3.59 -7.64
C THR A 72 7.71 3.26 -6.85
N LEU A 73 7.96 1.98 -6.58
CA LEU A 73 9.17 1.54 -5.89
C LEU A 73 10.45 1.88 -6.67
N GLN A 74 10.46 1.60 -7.97
CA GLN A 74 11.61 1.91 -8.82
C GLN A 74 11.94 3.41 -8.79
N THR A 75 10.93 4.26 -8.95
CA THR A 75 11.08 5.72 -8.90
C THR A 75 11.61 6.18 -7.56
N PHE A 76 11.08 5.64 -6.47
CA PHE A 76 11.55 5.94 -5.11
C PHE A 76 13.01 5.51 -4.91
N THR A 77 13.38 4.31 -5.34
CA THR A 77 14.75 3.78 -5.22
C THR A 77 15.75 4.64 -5.99
N LEU A 78 15.47 4.98 -7.25
CA LEU A 78 16.37 5.82 -8.05
C LEU A 78 16.61 7.17 -7.38
N ARG A 79 15.53 7.80 -6.90
CA ARG A 79 15.61 9.08 -6.20
C ARG A 79 16.40 8.99 -4.88
N ALA A 80 16.28 7.89 -4.15
CA ALA A 80 17.05 7.66 -2.93
C ALA A 80 18.56 7.52 -3.24
N PHE A 81 18.92 6.85 -4.34
CA PHE A 81 20.31 6.77 -4.79
C PHE A 81 20.85 8.14 -5.23
N ASP A 82 20.08 8.94 -5.96
CA ASP A 82 20.48 10.30 -6.36
C ASP A 82 20.80 11.17 -5.12
N MET A 83 19.96 11.09 -4.08
CA MET A 83 20.19 11.77 -2.81
C MET A 83 21.45 11.30 -2.10
N LEU A 84 21.76 10.00 -2.16
CA LEU A 84 22.97 9.42 -1.56
C LEU A 84 24.23 9.91 -2.26
N VAL A 85 24.23 9.93 -3.61
CA VAL A 85 25.35 10.44 -4.40
C VAL A 85 25.61 11.91 -4.10
N GLU A 86 24.56 12.75 -4.04
CA GLU A 86 24.72 14.17 -3.72
C GLU A 86 25.27 14.40 -2.30
N ALA A 87 24.89 13.56 -1.34
CA ALA A 87 25.40 13.60 0.02
C ALA A 87 26.87 13.17 0.14
N GLY A 88 27.32 12.21 -0.69
CA GLY A 88 28.70 11.72 -0.68
C GLY A 88 29.69 12.54 -1.52
N VAL A 89 29.19 13.42 -2.39
CA VAL A 89 30.01 14.37 -3.20
C VAL A 89 30.34 15.66 -2.44
N ARG A 90 29.74 15.87 -1.26
CA ARG A 90 30.09 16.95 -0.32
C ARG A 90 30.96 16.44 0.82
#